data_AF-A0A1H9LBH0-F1
#
_entry.id   AF-A0A1H9LBH0-F1
#
_cell.length_a   1.000
_cell.length_b   1.000
_cell.length_c   1.000
_cell.angle_alpha   90.00
_cell.angle_beta   90.00
_cell.angle_gamma   90.00
#
_symmetry.space_group_name_H-M   'P 1'
#
loop_
_entity.id
_entity.type
_entity.pdbx_description
1 polymer ?
#
loop_
_entity_poly.entity_id
_entity_poly.type
_entity_poly.pdbx_seq_one_letter_code
_entity_poly.pdbx_strand_id
1 'polypeptide(L)'
;MPPTPLTAVAELPADPLLLWSAQGMRAGVRAWRDGDAVVVACPDLFRRHRLAVRGEGGRVLGLVRHALGVVGPEFRPLGDAEVVTAVVAEFPEYALLDRGWWMDTSGPTGIRGGARWLDDRAVPEVRALIDTEYPGSYARPGGTGIRRWAGVRDDHGTLVAAAADAWSAPEVGFLAGLVTAPSARGQGHATAVCALVIDTLVTTTGHAALMVDSWNDPAITLYTKLGLTPRPIAAAAHRSYVDHPLH
;
A
#
# COMPACT_ATOMS: atom_id res chain seq x y z
N MET A 1 2.96 -11.42 -30.19
CA MET A 1 4.23 -11.88 -29.61
C MET A 1 3.99 -12.22 -28.14
N PRO A 2 4.72 -13.17 -27.54
CA PRO A 2 4.65 -13.36 -26.08
C PRO A 2 5.13 -12.09 -25.37
N PRO A 3 4.57 -11.73 -24.20
CA PRO A 3 5.06 -10.62 -23.40
C PRO A 3 6.54 -10.77 -23.03
N THR A 4 7.25 -9.66 -22.96
CA THR A 4 8.66 -9.61 -22.56
C THR A 4 8.76 -9.70 -21.03
N PRO A 5 9.44 -10.71 -20.46
CA PRO A 5 9.70 -10.74 -19.03
C PRO A 5 10.68 -9.62 -18.64
N LEU A 6 10.44 -8.96 -17.51
CA LEU A 6 11.34 -7.99 -16.92
C LEU A 6 12.04 -8.64 -15.73
N THR A 7 13.34 -8.43 -15.59
CA THR A 7 14.18 -9.11 -14.59
C THR A 7 14.80 -8.17 -13.57
N ALA A 8 14.85 -6.87 -13.87
CA ALA A 8 15.36 -5.84 -12.98
C ALA A 8 14.38 -4.68 -12.80
N VAL A 9 14.41 -4.05 -11.62
CA VAL A 9 13.58 -2.87 -11.32
C VAL A 9 13.84 -1.73 -12.30
N ALA A 10 15.08 -1.56 -12.75
CA ALA A 10 15.48 -0.51 -13.70
C ALA A 10 14.75 -0.62 -15.06
N GLU A 11 14.14 -1.75 -15.37
CA GLU A 11 13.35 -1.94 -16.59
C GLU A 11 11.90 -1.47 -16.44
N LEU A 12 11.43 -1.28 -15.20
CA LEU A 12 10.07 -0.82 -14.91
C LEU A 12 9.91 0.68 -15.19
N PRO A 13 8.70 1.14 -15.55
CA PRO A 13 8.39 2.56 -15.57
C PRO A 13 8.62 3.18 -14.19
N ALA A 14 8.93 4.48 -14.15
CA ALA A 14 9.01 5.27 -12.92
C ALA A 14 7.61 5.55 -12.32
N ASP A 15 6.87 4.48 -12.03
CA ASP A 15 5.56 4.50 -11.40
C ASP A 15 5.68 3.96 -9.96
N PRO A 16 5.38 4.77 -8.93
CA PRO A 16 5.54 4.35 -7.54
C PRO A 16 4.74 3.09 -7.15
N LEU A 17 3.58 2.82 -7.74
CA LEU A 17 2.81 1.62 -7.45
C LEU A 17 3.47 0.37 -8.05
N LEU A 18 4.00 0.46 -9.28
CA LEU A 18 4.72 -0.66 -9.89
C LEU A 18 6.05 -0.92 -9.17
N LEU A 19 6.81 0.13 -8.85
CA LEU A 19 8.07 0.03 -8.13
C LEU A 19 7.88 -0.54 -6.71
N TRP A 20 6.86 -0.04 -5.99
CA TRP A 20 6.45 -0.63 -4.72
C TRP A 20 6.08 -2.10 -4.87
N SER A 21 5.30 -2.45 -5.89
CA SER A 21 4.86 -3.82 -6.12
C SER A 21 6.00 -4.76 -6.52
N ALA A 22 7.07 -4.22 -7.11
CA ALA A 22 8.24 -5.01 -7.49
C ALA A 22 9.07 -5.46 -6.28
N GLN A 23 9.00 -4.77 -5.14
CA GLN A 23 9.69 -5.15 -3.90
C GLN A 23 11.19 -5.48 -4.15
N GLY A 24 11.88 -4.67 -4.95
CA GLY A 24 13.28 -4.88 -5.34
C GLY A 24 13.53 -6.08 -6.26
N MET A 25 12.49 -6.61 -6.93
CA MET A 25 12.51 -7.86 -7.71
C MET A 25 13.03 -9.06 -6.89
N ARG A 26 12.67 -9.12 -5.60
CA ARG A 26 13.00 -10.25 -4.72
C ARG A 26 12.44 -11.58 -5.27
N ALA A 27 12.98 -12.69 -4.76
CA ALA A 27 12.51 -14.03 -5.13
C ALA A 27 10.98 -14.16 -5.04
N GLY A 28 10.39 -14.72 -6.10
CA GLY A 28 8.95 -14.90 -6.26
C GLY A 28 8.24 -13.76 -6.99
N VAL A 29 8.83 -12.56 -7.07
CA VAL A 29 8.29 -11.47 -7.89
C VAL A 29 8.52 -11.79 -9.37
N ARG A 30 7.53 -11.51 -10.20
CA ARG A 30 7.61 -11.63 -11.66
C ARG A 30 7.02 -10.39 -12.30
N ALA A 31 7.59 -9.94 -13.40
CA ALA A 31 7.07 -8.80 -14.14
C ALA A 31 7.15 -9.05 -15.65
N TRP A 32 6.22 -8.46 -16.37
CA TRP A 32 6.13 -8.56 -17.82
C TRP A 32 5.75 -7.22 -18.43
N ARG A 33 6.13 -7.03 -19.69
CA ARG A 33 5.79 -5.89 -20.53
C ARG A 33 5.24 -6.33 -21.87
N ASP A 34 4.25 -5.61 -22.37
CA ASP A 34 3.82 -5.63 -23.77
C ASP A 34 3.55 -4.19 -24.24
N GLY A 35 4.47 -3.64 -25.03
CA GLY A 35 4.47 -2.21 -25.35
C GLY A 35 4.64 -1.34 -24.10
N ASP A 36 3.65 -0.49 -23.85
CA ASP A 36 3.54 0.39 -22.69
C ASP A 36 2.87 -0.28 -21.48
N ALA A 37 2.17 -1.41 -21.69
CA ALA A 37 1.55 -2.17 -20.62
C ALA A 37 2.59 -2.93 -19.79
N VAL A 38 2.45 -2.88 -18.47
CA VAL A 38 3.32 -3.55 -17.51
C VAL A 38 2.49 -4.19 -16.41
N VAL A 39 2.83 -5.43 -16.08
CA VAL A 39 2.24 -6.17 -14.96
C VAL A 39 3.34 -6.66 -14.03
N VAL A 40 3.16 -6.46 -12.73
CA VAL A 40 4.06 -6.95 -11.68
C VAL A 40 3.26 -7.85 -10.73
N ALA A 41 3.63 -9.12 -10.68
CA ALA A 41 3.10 -10.10 -9.73
C ALA A 41 4.02 -10.21 -8.52
N CYS A 42 3.52 -9.88 -7.33
CA CYS A 42 4.23 -10.03 -6.07
C CYS A 42 3.42 -10.87 -5.07
N PRO A 43 3.96 -12.01 -4.59
CA PRO A 43 3.31 -12.79 -3.55
C PRO A 43 3.42 -12.09 -2.18
N ASP A 44 2.41 -12.30 -1.33
CA ASP A 44 2.38 -11.86 0.08
C ASP A 44 2.63 -10.36 0.32
N LEU A 45 2.24 -9.52 -0.65
CA LEU A 45 2.33 -8.07 -0.55
C LEU A 45 1.06 -7.47 0.02
N PHE A 46 1.18 -6.74 1.13
CA PHE A 46 0.04 -6.10 1.79
C PHE A 46 -1.07 -7.13 2.10
N ARG A 47 -0.64 -8.26 2.68
CA ARG A 47 -1.44 -9.46 3.06
C ARG A 47 -2.11 -10.21 1.90
N ARG A 48 -1.73 -9.95 0.64
CA ARG A 48 -2.35 -10.57 -0.55
C ARG A 48 -1.31 -10.90 -1.61
N HIS A 49 -1.60 -11.83 -2.50
CA HIS A 49 -0.87 -11.92 -3.78
C HIS A 49 -1.36 -10.78 -4.67
N ARG A 50 -0.46 -9.86 -5.05
CA ARG A 50 -0.80 -8.64 -5.79
C ARG A 50 -0.35 -8.77 -7.23
N LEU A 51 -1.23 -8.37 -8.14
CA LEU A 51 -0.95 -8.18 -9.54
C LEU A 51 -1.09 -6.69 -9.84
N ALA A 52 0.01 -5.93 -9.75
CA ALA A 52 -0.01 -4.52 -10.10
C ALA A 52 -0.06 -4.36 -11.61
N VAL A 53 -0.96 -3.52 -12.11
CA VAL A 53 -1.27 -3.40 -13.54
C VAL A 53 -1.21 -1.93 -13.97
N ARG A 54 -0.51 -1.66 -15.08
CA ARG A 54 -0.50 -0.36 -15.76
C ARG A 54 -0.50 -0.55 -17.28
N GLY A 55 -1.05 0.44 -17.98
CA GLY A 55 -1.23 0.43 -19.44
C GLY A 55 -2.70 0.47 -19.81
N GLU A 56 -2.99 0.50 -21.11
CA GLU A 56 -4.33 0.71 -21.64
C GLU A 56 -4.73 -0.29 -22.73
N GLY A 57 -6.04 -0.34 -23.00
CA GLY A 57 -6.62 -1.10 -24.11
C GLY A 57 -6.38 -2.61 -24.08
N GLY A 58 -6.37 -3.23 -25.26
CA GLY A 58 -6.23 -4.69 -25.38
C GLY A 58 -4.88 -5.25 -24.93
N ARG A 59 -3.81 -4.44 -24.94
CA ARG A 59 -2.47 -4.90 -24.53
C ARG A 59 -2.42 -5.23 -23.05
N VAL A 60 -2.94 -4.35 -22.19
CA VAL A 60 -2.95 -4.60 -20.75
C VAL A 60 -3.83 -5.81 -20.39
N LEU A 61 -4.96 -5.99 -21.08
CA LEU A 61 -5.84 -7.15 -20.88
C LEU A 61 -5.15 -8.46 -21.29
N GLY A 62 -4.49 -8.49 -22.46
CA GLY A 62 -3.69 -9.64 -22.90
C GLY A 62 -2.54 -9.96 -21.93
N LEU A 63 -1.89 -8.93 -21.40
CA LEU A 63 -0.79 -9.07 -20.45
C LEU A 63 -1.28 -9.61 -19.09
N VAL A 64 -2.41 -9.13 -18.58
CA VAL A 64 -3.05 -9.67 -17.36
C VAL A 64 -3.45 -11.13 -17.56
N ARG A 65 -4.02 -11.50 -18.72
CA ARG A 65 -4.35 -12.91 -19.05
C ARG A 65 -3.12 -13.80 -18.98
N HIS A 66 -2.03 -13.34 -19.60
CA HIS A 66 -0.76 -14.06 -19.57
C HIS A 66 -0.23 -14.21 -18.15
N ALA A 67 -0.14 -13.11 -17.40
CA ALA A 67 0.41 -13.12 -16.04
C ALA A 67 -0.38 -14.06 -15.13
N LEU A 68 -1.72 -13.97 -15.11
CA LEU A 68 -2.59 -14.86 -14.34
C LEU A 68 -2.48 -16.33 -14.75
N GLY A 69 -2.28 -16.61 -16.03
CA GLY A 69 -1.99 -17.97 -16.50
C GLY A 69 -0.66 -18.53 -15.99
N VAL A 70 0.28 -17.65 -15.62
CA VAL A 70 1.59 -18.03 -15.07
C VAL A 70 1.59 -18.10 -13.54
N VAL A 71 0.92 -17.16 -12.86
CA VAL A 71 0.98 -17.02 -11.39
C VAL A 71 -0.24 -17.55 -10.66
N GLY A 72 -1.33 -17.86 -11.35
CA GLY A 72 -2.55 -18.38 -10.78
C GLY A 72 -3.61 -17.31 -10.45
N PRO A 73 -4.88 -17.73 -10.24
CA PRO A 73 -6.02 -16.84 -10.06
C PRO A 73 -6.13 -16.20 -8.66
N GLU A 74 -5.28 -16.58 -7.72
CA GLU A 74 -5.19 -15.99 -6.38
C GLU A 74 -4.57 -14.58 -6.38
N PHE A 75 -3.86 -14.23 -7.46
CA PHE A 75 -3.27 -12.90 -7.64
C PHE A 75 -4.34 -11.85 -7.96
N ARG A 76 -4.32 -10.78 -7.17
CA ARG A 76 -5.36 -9.74 -7.16
C ARG A 76 -4.93 -8.54 -7.99
N PRO A 77 -5.61 -8.23 -9.11
CA PRO A 77 -5.38 -7.01 -9.87
C PRO A 77 -5.47 -5.76 -8.97
N LEU A 78 -4.49 -4.88 -9.11
CA LEU A 78 -4.38 -3.58 -8.42
C LEU A 78 -3.77 -2.58 -9.41
N GLY A 79 -4.37 -1.41 -9.57
CA GLY A 79 -3.89 -0.43 -10.54
C GLY A 79 -4.83 0.75 -10.66
N ASP A 80 -4.61 1.58 -11.67
CA ASP A 80 -5.48 2.70 -11.99
C ASP A 80 -6.93 2.20 -12.11
N ALA A 81 -7.87 2.93 -11.50
CA ALA A 81 -9.22 2.42 -11.28
C ALA A 81 -9.95 2.06 -12.58
N GLU A 82 -9.67 2.78 -13.67
CA GLU A 82 -10.21 2.52 -15.01
C GLU A 82 -9.65 1.23 -15.61
N VAL A 83 -8.34 0.99 -15.46
CA VAL A 83 -7.67 -0.22 -15.95
C VAL A 83 -8.21 -1.46 -15.25
N VAL A 84 -8.34 -1.41 -13.93
CA VAL A 84 -8.89 -2.55 -13.16
C VAL A 84 -10.37 -2.77 -13.47
N THR A 85 -11.13 -1.71 -13.77
CA THR A 85 -12.52 -1.85 -14.23
C THR A 85 -12.58 -2.57 -15.58
N ALA A 86 -11.70 -2.21 -16.52
CA ALA A 86 -11.60 -2.92 -17.81
C ALA A 86 -11.17 -4.38 -17.63
N VAL A 87 -10.26 -4.68 -16.70
CA VAL A 87 -9.90 -6.05 -16.34
C VAL A 87 -11.13 -6.81 -15.83
N VAL A 88 -11.88 -6.29 -14.86
CA VAL A 88 -13.07 -7.01 -14.35
C VAL A 88 -14.14 -7.22 -15.43
N ALA A 89 -14.26 -6.31 -16.41
CA ALA A 89 -15.16 -6.48 -17.54
C ALA A 89 -14.73 -7.62 -18.49
N GLU A 90 -13.43 -7.82 -18.68
CA GLU A 90 -12.86 -8.86 -19.56
C GLU A 90 -12.71 -10.23 -18.86
N PHE A 91 -12.55 -10.24 -17.53
CA PHE A 91 -12.32 -11.43 -16.72
C PHE A 91 -13.48 -11.62 -15.73
N PRO A 92 -14.61 -12.22 -16.17
CA PRO A 92 -15.84 -12.31 -15.38
C PRO A 92 -15.69 -13.12 -14.08
N GLU A 93 -14.65 -13.94 -13.95
CA GLU A 93 -14.28 -14.67 -12.73
C GLU A 93 -13.67 -13.78 -11.64
N TYR A 94 -13.36 -12.51 -11.95
CA TYR A 94 -12.97 -11.51 -10.98
C TYR A 94 -14.14 -10.58 -10.64
N ALA A 95 -14.13 -10.08 -9.41
CA ALA A 95 -15.01 -9.02 -8.95
C ALA A 95 -14.18 -7.85 -8.43
N LEU A 96 -14.69 -6.65 -8.69
CA LEU A 96 -14.17 -5.43 -8.07
C LEU A 96 -14.41 -5.54 -6.56
N LEU A 97 -13.35 -5.35 -5.77
CA LEU A 97 -13.44 -5.38 -4.31
C LEU A 97 -13.71 -3.98 -3.77
N ASP A 98 -12.80 -3.07 -4.08
CA ASP A 98 -12.81 -1.74 -3.49
C ASP A 98 -12.16 -0.72 -4.42
N ARG A 99 -12.55 0.53 -4.24
CA ARG A 99 -11.93 1.70 -4.84
C ARG A 99 -11.30 2.53 -3.74
N GLY A 100 -10.14 3.09 -4.04
CA GLY A 100 -9.43 3.93 -3.10
C GLY A 100 -8.44 4.81 -3.81
N TRP A 101 -7.53 5.35 -3.01
CA TRP A 101 -6.49 6.23 -3.47
C TRP A 101 -5.15 5.61 -3.15
N TRP A 102 -4.33 5.45 -4.17
CA TRP A 102 -2.90 5.44 -3.99
C TRP A 102 -2.48 6.88 -3.76
N MET A 103 -1.76 7.16 -2.68
CA MET A 103 -1.23 8.49 -2.42
C MET A 103 0.27 8.39 -2.21
N ASP A 104 1.04 9.22 -2.89
CA ASP A 104 2.50 9.20 -2.76
C ASP A 104 3.13 10.60 -2.86
N THR A 105 4.38 10.68 -2.41
CA THR A 105 5.21 11.88 -2.50
C THR A 105 6.70 11.52 -2.55
N SER A 106 7.49 12.37 -3.19
CA SER A 106 8.96 12.35 -3.15
C SER A 106 9.55 13.50 -2.33
N GLY A 107 8.69 14.37 -1.79
CA GLY A 107 9.09 15.51 -0.98
C GLY A 107 8.86 15.25 0.51
N PRO A 108 9.79 15.67 1.40
CA PRO A 108 9.52 15.64 2.83
C PRO A 108 8.38 16.61 3.17
N THR A 109 7.61 16.27 4.20
CA THR A 109 6.49 17.08 4.69
C THR A 109 6.95 18.38 5.34
N GLY A 110 8.15 18.38 5.94
CA GLY A 110 8.70 19.51 6.70
C GLY A 110 7.99 19.75 8.05
N ILE A 111 6.99 18.94 8.41
CA ILE A 111 6.22 19.09 9.64
C ILE A 111 7.00 18.45 10.80
N ARG A 112 7.09 19.19 11.90
CA ARG A 112 7.67 18.72 13.17
C ARG A 112 6.56 18.49 14.18
N GLY A 113 6.74 17.52 15.06
CA GLY A 113 5.78 17.18 16.11
C GLY A 113 6.35 16.20 17.12
N GLY A 114 5.56 15.85 18.15
CA GLY A 114 5.99 14.98 19.25
C GLY A 114 6.12 13.48 18.91
N ALA A 115 6.06 13.12 17.63
CA ALA A 115 6.17 11.73 17.20
C ALA A 115 7.61 11.24 17.27
N ARG A 116 7.76 9.95 17.58
CA ARG A 116 9.06 9.29 17.70
C ARG A 116 8.97 7.85 17.25
N TRP A 117 10.07 7.32 16.70
CA TRP A 117 10.21 5.89 16.47
C TRP A 117 10.18 5.16 17.81
N LEU A 118 9.38 4.11 17.89
CA LEU A 118 9.19 3.30 19.07
C LEU A 118 10.21 2.15 19.08
N ASP A 119 10.67 1.79 20.28
CA ASP A 119 11.47 0.58 20.49
C ASP A 119 10.58 -0.65 20.68
N ASP A 120 11.20 -1.83 20.75
CA ASP A 120 10.49 -3.10 20.91
C ASP A 120 9.69 -3.20 22.22
N ARG A 121 10.02 -2.39 23.25
CA ARG A 121 9.31 -2.41 24.54
C ARG A 121 7.93 -1.77 24.43
N ALA A 122 7.72 -0.88 23.45
CA ALA A 122 6.43 -0.24 23.18
C ALA A 122 5.52 -1.08 22.26
N VAL A 123 6.00 -2.20 21.71
CA VAL A 123 5.19 -3.09 20.84
C VAL A 123 3.88 -3.56 21.49
N PRO A 124 3.84 -3.97 22.78
CA PRO A 124 2.59 -4.33 23.45
C PRO A 124 1.58 -3.19 23.48
N GLU A 125 2.03 -1.94 23.63
CA GLU A 125 1.15 -0.76 23.67
C GLU A 125 0.57 -0.45 22.29
N VAL A 126 1.38 -0.56 21.23
CA VAL A 126 0.89 -0.43 19.84
C VAL A 126 -0.16 -1.48 19.55
N ARG A 127 0.08 -2.73 19.98
CA ARG A 127 -0.87 -3.84 19.80
C ARG A 127 -2.19 -3.52 20.51
N ALA A 128 -2.13 -3.12 21.78
CA ALA A 128 -3.31 -2.76 22.56
C ALA A 128 -4.10 -1.61 21.90
N LEU A 129 -3.42 -0.55 21.46
CA LEU A 129 -4.07 0.57 20.78
C LEU A 129 -4.79 0.14 19.50
N ILE A 130 -4.19 -0.72 18.68
CA ILE A 130 -4.82 -1.22 17.45
C ILE A 130 -5.98 -2.17 17.78
N ASP A 131 -5.82 -3.07 18.75
CA ASP A 131 -6.86 -4.01 19.15
C ASP A 131 -8.13 -3.29 19.62
N THR A 132 -7.96 -2.18 20.36
CA THR A 132 -9.08 -1.37 20.84
C THR A 132 -9.66 -0.48 19.75
N GLU A 133 -8.82 0.28 19.04
CA GLU A 133 -9.31 1.41 18.22
C GLU A 133 -9.45 1.08 16.73
N TYR A 134 -8.74 0.07 16.24
CA TYR A 134 -8.82 -0.32 14.83
C TYR A 134 -8.50 -1.81 14.60
N PRO A 135 -9.34 -2.74 15.11
CA PRO A 135 -9.09 -4.18 14.98
C PRO A 135 -9.06 -4.67 13.53
N GLY A 136 -9.62 -3.92 12.59
CA GLY A 136 -9.54 -4.22 11.15
C GLY A 136 -8.17 -3.93 10.50
N SER A 137 -7.22 -3.31 11.21
CA SER A 137 -5.93 -2.91 10.65
C SER A 137 -5.17 -4.09 10.03
N TYR A 138 -4.68 -3.90 8.80
CA TYR A 138 -3.81 -4.85 8.13
C TYR A 138 -2.41 -4.88 8.78
N ALA A 139 -1.91 -3.71 9.20
CA ALA A 139 -0.62 -3.61 9.85
C ALA A 139 -0.76 -3.95 11.34
N ARG A 140 -0.06 -5.01 11.76
CA ARG A 140 -0.08 -5.53 13.13
C ARG A 140 1.36 -5.76 13.61
N PRO A 141 1.72 -5.41 14.85
CA PRO A 141 3.08 -5.67 15.34
C PRO A 141 3.46 -7.16 15.26
N GLY A 142 4.61 -7.44 14.65
CA GLY A 142 5.10 -8.81 14.36
C GLY A 142 4.58 -9.41 13.04
N GLY A 143 3.72 -8.71 12.30
CA GLY A 143 3.22 -9.18 11.00
C GLY A 143 4.26 -9.09 9.89
N THR A 144 4.17 -9.99 8.90
CA THR A 144 5.03 -9.98 7.71
C THR A 144 4.95 -8.64 6.98
N GLY A 145 6.11 -8.05 6.70
CA GLY A 145 6.25 -6.77 6.02
C GLY A 145 6.28 -5.56 6.96
N ILE A 146 5.96 -5.71 8.25
CA ILE A 146 6.05 -4.61 9.22
C ILE A 146 7.50 -4.44 9.65
N ARG A 147 8.07 -3.24 9.47
CA ARG A 147 9.47 -2.96 9.82
C ARG A 147 9.61 -2.34 11.20
N ARG A 148 8.80 -1.31 11.50
CA ARG A 148 8.84 -0.55 12.76
C ARG A 148 7.63 0.36 12.90
N TRP A 149 7.44 0.89 14.11
CA TRP A 149 6.32 1.76 14.46
C TRP A 149 6.82 3.12 14.96
N ALA A 150 6.16 4.19 14.50
CA ALA A 150 6.22 5.51 15.09
C ALA A 150 5.02 5.72 16.00
N GLY A 151 5.17 6.55 17.04
CA GLY A 151 4.09 6.84 17.96
C GLY A 151 4.17 8.21 18.62
N VAL A 152 3.03 8.66 19.12
CA VAL A 152 2.90 9.84 19.99
C VAL A 152 2.29 9.39 21.31
N ARG A 153 2.84 9.90 22.41
CA ARG A 153 2.26 9.75 23.74
C ARG A 153 1.63 11.07 24.17
N ASP A 154 0.54 10.99 24.92
CA ASP A 154 -0.05 12.15 25.59
C ASP A 154 0.79 12.59 26.80
N ASP A 155 0.32 13.64 27.50
CA ASP A 155 0.99 14.21 28.68
C ASP A 155 1.06 13.23 29.87
N HIS A 156 0.22 12.20 29.88
CA HIS A 156 0.23 11.13 30.88
C HIS A 156 1.16 9.98 30.49
N GLY A 157 1.82 10.06 29.33
CA GLY A 157 2.71 9.03 28.82
C GLY A 157 1.99 7.86 28.14
N THR A 158 0.68 7.93 27.91
CA THR A 158 -0.10 6.89 27.22
C THR A 158 0.12 6.99 25.72
N LEU A 159 0.37 5.87 25.03
CA LEU A 159 0.43 5.86 23.56
C LEU A 159 -0.96 6.13 22.96
N VAL A 160 -1.10 7.26 22.26
CA VAL A 160 -2.39 7.72 21.72
C VAL A 160 -2.47 7.74 20.20
N ALA A 161 -1.34 7.65 19.50
CA ALA A 161 -1.32 7.49 18.05
C ALA A 161 -0.14 6.64 17.61
N ALA A 162 -0.32 5.86 16.55
CA ALA A 162 0.75 5.08 15.94
C ALA A 162 0.59 4.99 14.42
N ALA A 163 1.71 4.81 13.71
CA ALA A 163 1.76 4.48 12.29
C ALA A 163 3.01 3.65 12.01
N ALA A 164 2.97 2.81 10.97
CA ALA A 164 4.05 1.88 10.64
C ALA A 164 4.74 2.24 9.32
N ASP A 165 6.05 1.98 9.30
CA ASP A 165 6.79 1.65 8.07
C ASP A 165 6.54 0.17 7.78
N ALA A 166 5.83 -0.12 6.69
CA ALA A 166 5.27 -1.44 6.43
C ALA A 166 5.18 -1.73 4.93
N TRP A 167 5.66 -2.90 4.49
CA TRP A 167 5.72 -3.33 3.09
C TRP A 167 6.51 -2.38 2.17
N SER A 168 7.43 -1.60 2.72
CA SER A 168 8.34 -0.75 1.96
C SER A 168 9.21 -1.59 1.00
N ALA A 169 9.30 -1.14 -0.25
CA ALA A 169 10.28 -1.58 -1.23
C ALA A 169 11.57 -0.73 -1.12
N PRO A 170 12.70 -1.15 -1.72
CA PRO A 170 13.89 -0.30 -1.80
C PRO A 170 13.63 1.07 -2.45
N GLU A 171 12.75 1.12 -3.45
CA GLU A 171 12.47 2.31 -4.26
C GLU A 171 11.30 3.15 -3.72
N VAL A 172 10.40 2.53 -2.94
CA VAL A 172 9.18 3.18 -2.44
C VAL A 172 8.87 2.69 -1.03
N GLY A 173 9.00 3.60 -0.07
CA GLY A 173 8.58 3.40 1.30
C GLY A 173 7.05 3.39 1.41
N PHE A 174 6.49 2.61 2.33
CA PHE A 174 5.05 2.48 2.46
C PHE A 174 4.58 2.65 3.91
N LEU A 175 3.65 3.58 4.11
CA LEU A 175 3.03 3.88 5.40
C LEU A 175 1.73 3.09 5.53
N ALA A 176 1.56 2.40 6.67
CA ALA A 176 0.31 1.72 6.99
C ALA A 176 -0.02 1.79 8.49
N GLY A 177 -1.21 1.31 8.85
CA GLY A 177 -1.58 1.09 10.26
C GLY A 177 -1.76 2.36 11.08
N LEU A 178 -2.11 3.49 10.43
CA LEU A 178 -2.42 4.71 11.16
C LEU A 178 -3.60 4.48 12.10
N VAL A 179 -3.39 4.74 13.38
CA VAL A 179 -4.42 4.70 14.41
C VAL A 179 -4.26 5.88 15.35
N THR A 180 -5.37 6.43 15.85
CA THR A 180 -5.38 7.49 16.86
C THR A 180 -6.55 7.28 17.81
N ALA A 181 -6.25 7.25 19.12
CA ALA A 181 -7.22 7.13 20.19
C ALA A 181 -8.29 8.23 20.06
N PRO A 182 -9.59 7.92 20.17
CA PRO A 182 -10.68 8.89 20.06
C PRO A 182 -10.53 10.09 21.00
N SER A 183 -10.07 9.86 22.24
CA SER A 183 -9.81 10.89 23.24
C SER A 183 -8.72 11.89 22.84
N ALA A 184 -7.86 11.53 21.90
CA ALA A 184 -6.70 12.32 21.46
C ALA A 184 -6.86 12.87 20.03
N ARG A 185 -8.05 12.75 19.42
CA ARG A 185 -8.33 13.30 18.09
C ARG A 185 -8.39 14.82 18.12
N GLY A 186 -8.12 15.45 16.97
CA GLY A 186 -8.10 16.92 16.84
C GLY A 186 -6.85 17.60 17.41
N GLN A 187 -5.91 16.86 17.99
CA GLN A 187 -4.70 17.39 18.64
C GLN A 187 -3.44 17.26 17.77
N GLY A 188 -3.59 16.90 16.49
CA GLY A 188 -2.48 16.82 15.53
C GLY A 188 -1.58 15.57 15.65
N HIS A 189 -1.90 14.61 16.52
CA HIS A 189 -1.07 13.40 16.70
C HIS A 189 -0.94 12.54 15.43
N ALA A 190 -2.04 12.35 14.70
CA ALA A 190 -2.04 11.65 13.40
C ALA A 190 -1.08 12.35 12.41
N THR A 191 -1.15 13.68 12.32
CA THR A 191 -0.24 14.48 11.51
C THR A 191 1.22 14.27 11.92
N ALA A 192 1.52 14.29 13.22
CA ALA A 192 2.87 14.11 13.71
C ALA A 192 3.44 12.72 13.39
N VAL A 193 2.69 11.63 13.63
CA VAL A 193 3.18 10.28 13.32
C VAL A 193 3.33 10.07 11.82
N CYS A 194 2.38 10.55 11.01
CA CYS A 194 2.49 10.44 9.55
C CYS A 194 3.66 11.25 9.00
N ALA A 195 3.85 12.51 9.45
CA ALA A 195 4.97 13.35 9.03
C ALA A 195 6.32 12.67 9.31
N LEU A 196 6.51 12.12 10.53
CA LEU A 196 7.75 11.40 10.86
C LEU A 196 7.98 10.20 9.94
N VAL A 197 6.95 9.39 9.70
CA VAL A 197 7.07 8.19 8.85
C VAL A 197 7.36 8.62 7.40
N ILE A 198 6.59 9.54 6.84
CA ILE A 198 6.76 10.04 5.46
C ILE A 198 8.14 10.65 5.26
N ASP A 199 8.58 11.58 6.13
CA ASP A 199 9.90 12.21 6.04
C ASP A 199 11.02 11.17 6.06
N THR A 200 10.89 10.15 6.92
CA THR A 200 11.88 9.09 7.02
C THR A 200 11.89 8.21 5.77
N LEU A 201 10.71 7.84 5.25
CA LEU A 201 10.59 7.03 4.04
C LEU A 201 11.15 7.79 2.83
N VAL A 202 10.74 9.04 2.61
CA VAL A 202 11.31 9.89 1.54
C VAL A 202 12.83 9.99 1.64
N THR A 203 13.38 10.17 2.85
CA THR A 203 14.83 10.25 3.05
C THR A 203 15.55 8.93 2.73
N THR A 204 14.91 7.79 2.99
CA THR A 204 15.56 6.47 2.89
C THR A 204 15.35 5.76 1.56
N THR A 205 14.21 5.99 0.90
CA THR A 205 13.81 5.35 -0.36
C THR A 205 13.59 6.35 -1.49
N GLY A 206 13.59 7.65 -1.22
CA GLY A 206 13.30 8.70 -2.20
C GLY A 206 11.82 8.96 -2.45
N HIS A 207 10.94 8.02 -2.09
CA HIS A 207 9.48 8.12 -2.19
C HIS A 207 8.78 7.50 -0.99
N ALA A 208 7.67 8.08 -0.57
CA ALA A 208 6.74 7.49 0.40
C ALA A 208 5.36 7.36 -0.23
N ALA A 209 4.67 6.26 0.06
CA ALA A 209 3.33 5.99 -0.43
C ALA A 209 2.44 5.36 0.64
N LEU A 210 1.14 5.38 0.38
CA LEU A 210 0.12 4.66 1.13
C LEU A 210 -1.09 4.37 0.24
N MET A 211 -1.99 3.53 0.75
CA MET A 211 -3.34 3.38 0.21
C MET A 211 -4.37 3.80 1.25
N VAL A 212 -5.44 4.43 0.79
CA VAL A 212 -6.56 4.85 1.64
C VAL A 212 -7.88 4.61 0.91
N ASP A 213 -8.88 4.12 1.64
CA ASP A 213 -10.21 3.85 1.08
C ASP A 213 -10.91 5.15 0.69
N SER A 214 -11.75 5.11 -0.35
CA SER A 214 -12.36 6.32 -0.92
C SER A 214 -13.34 7.04 0.01
N TRP A 215 -13.87 6.35 1.03
CA TRP A 215 -14.80 6.92 2.00
C TRP A 215 -14.10 7.70 3.13
N ASN A 216 -12.77 7.60 3.24
CA ASN A 216 -12.02 8.17 4.36
C ASN A 216 -11.53 9.59 4.04
N ASP A 217 -12.47 10.51 3.80
CA ASP A 217 -12.20 11.92 3.51
C ASP A 217 -11.28 12.60 4.53
N PRO A 218 -11.38 12.34 5.86
CA PRO A 218 -10.46 12.92 6.84
C PRO A 218 -9.01 12.49 6.61
N ALA A 219 -8.77 11.21 6.29
CA ALA A 219 -7.42 10.72 6.02
C ALA A 219 -6.88 11.25 4.68
N ILE A 220 -7.69 11.27 3.63
CA ILE A 220 -7.31 11.85 2.33
C ILE A 220 -6.90 13.33 2.50
N THR A 221 -7.69 14.10 3.26
CA THR A 221 -7.38 15.50 3.59
C THR A 221 -6.07 15.64 4.35
N LEU A 222 -5.84 14.77 5.35
CA LEU A 222 -4.60 14.75 6.12
C LEU A 222 -3.38 14.50 5.21
N TYR A 223 -3.43 13.44 4.40
CA TYR A 223 -2.32 13.06 3.53
C TYR A 223 -2.03 14.10 2.45
N THR A 224 -3.08 14.74 1.92
CA THR A 224 -2.94 15.85 0.96
C THR A 224 -2.20 17.04 1.60
N LYS A 225 -2.53 17.40 2.86
CA LYS A 225 -1.82 18.43 3.62
C LYS A 225 -0.37 18.07 3.94
N LEU A 226 -0.06 16.77 3.99
CA LEU A 226 1.30 16.25 4.15
C LEU A 226 2.07 16.18 2.81
N GLY A 227 1.48 16.64 1.71
CA GLY A 227 2.15 16.73 0.41
C GLY A 227 2.05 15.46 -0.43
N LEU A 228 1.16 14.51 -0.08
CA LEU A 228 0.88 13.34 -0.91
C LEU A 228 -0.15 13.67 -1.98
N THR A 229 0.07 13.18 -3.19
CA THR A 229 -0.82 13.39 -4.32
C THR A 229 -1.71 12.16 -4.53
N PRO A 230 -3.05 12.32 -4.60
CA PRO A 230 -3.95 11.19 -4.80
C PRO A 230 -4.03 10.73 -6.26
N ARG A 231 -4.04 9.41 -6.46
CA ARG A 231 -4.34 8.73 -7.72
C ARG A 231 -5.43 7.68 -7.51
N PRO A 232 -6.55 7.70 -8.26
CA PRO A 232 -7.61 6.73 -8.11
C PRO A 232 -7.12 5.33 -8.51
N ILE A 233 -7.28 4.37 -7.61
CA ILE A 233 -6.98 2.96 -7.85
C ILE A 233 -8.19 2.11 -7.54
N ALA A 234 -8.17 0.89 -8.05
CA ALA A 234 -9.08 -0.15 -7.59
C ALA A 234 -8.36 -1.48 -7.40
N ALA A 235 -8.98 -2.37 -6.64
CA ALA A 235 -8.53 -3.74 -6.49
C ALA A 235 -9.63 -4.71 -6.94
N ALA A 236 -9.22 -5.82 -7.52
CA ALA A 236 -10.10 -6.93 -7.85
C ALA A 236 -9.59 -8.22 -7.21
N ALA A 237 -10.49 -9.19 -7.03
CA ALA A 237 -10.12 -10.54 -6.64
C ALA A 237 -11.00 -11.55 -7.35
N HIS A 238 -10.49 -12.77 -7.49
CA HIS A 238 -11.29 -13.87 -7.99
C HIS A 238 -12.51 -14.09 -7.08
N ARG A 239 -13.68 -14.30 -7.69
CA ARG A 239 -15.00 -14.33 -7.02
C ARG A 239 -15.08 -15.35 -5.88
N SER A 240 -14.38 -16.48 -6.02
CA SER A 240 -14.29 -17.49 -4.96
C SER A 240 -13.77 -16.95 -3.62
N TYR A 241 -12.99 -15.86 -3.62
CA TYR A 241 -12.48 -15.22 -2.41
C TYR A 241 -13.35 -14.05 -1.92
N VAL A 242 -14.33 -13.63 -2.72
CA VAL A 242 -15.28 -12.58 -2.38
C VAL A 242 -16.51 -13.19 -1.74
N ASP A 243 -17.03 -14.24 -2.37
CA ASP A 243 -18.26 -14.92 -1.94
C ASP A 243 -18.01 -15.84 -0.73
N HIS A 244 -16.76 -16.27 -0.53
CA HIS A 244 -16.30 -17.04 0.63
C HIS A 244 -15.02 -16.42 1.20
N PRO A 245 -15.11 -15.43 2.09
CA PRO A 245 -13.94 -14.90 2.76
C PRO A 245 -13.32 -16.03 3.59
N LEU A 246 -12.12 -16.47 3.20
CA LEU A 246 -11.32 -17.37 4.04
C LEU A 246 -11.08 -16.66 5.38
N HIS A 247 -11.64 -17.25 6.45
CA HIS A 247 -11.54 -16.78 7.83
C HIS A 247 -10.10 -16.78 8.34
#